data_AF-M3D8C1-F1
#
_entry.id   AF-M3D8C1-F1
#
_cell.length_a   1.000
_cell.length_b   1.000
_cell.length_c   1.000
_cell.angle_alpha   90.00
_cell.angle_beta   90.00
_cell.angle_gamma   90.00
#
_symmetry.space_group_name_H-M   'P 1'
#
loop_
_entity.id
_entity.type
_entity.pdbx_description
1 polymer ?
#
loop_
_entity_poly.entity_id
_entity_poly.type
_entity_poly.pdbx_seq_one_letter_code
_entity_poly.pdbx_strand_id
1 'polypeptide(L)'
;MDHESLRTASTYLNNLLLARGLLRNGDAIDFVKPSKESRASIINLVHDLILREDRDKESREHVAFTVRQLRAEDARKAQEIEHLQAKNEQTSRSAAQAQQAQRVANAEVKRVEQAMKVLQEQAAKLKTTLAQVKTQCANDVKKRDLELQRLKTHLQGQQRGTRVGMTAPSMTVRKTIQEPVQDVNDPAYSLKQETTEFLTQLSQGLSDENDGLISLVRSALGTMHELLGIQHNAQRQVDSAIGSLGSELAGKSKSRSAGNSLLYPAPETSYEVLAADLEGTLEHLKEILTNPNFVSLEEFEKEVETRNEEIESLREGWEHMEQRWREVLGMMQGWVKRMHTGDTINIDDLRKGM
;
A
#
# COMPACT_ATOMS: atom_id res chain seq x y z
N MET A 1 -48.64 -78.48 23.74
CA MET A 1 -47.92 -77.50 24.58
C MET A 1 -48.27 -77.82 26.01
N ASP A 2 -47.30 -78.27 26.80
CA ASP A 2 -47.57 -78.74 28.16
C ASP A 2 -47.94 -77.55 29.06
N HIS A 3 -48.95 -77.73 29.92
CA HIS A 3 -49.44 -76.68 30.82
C HIS A 3 -48.36 -76.18 31.79
N GLU A 4 -47.37 -77.01 32.10
CA GLU A 4 -46.21 -76.63 32.91
C GLU A 4 -45.26 -75.69 32.17
N SER A 5 -45.04 -75.91 30.86
CA SER A 5 -44.24 -75.01 30.02
C SER A 5 -44.87 -73.62 29.91
N LEU A 6 -46.20 -73.55 29.77
CA LEU A 6 -46.95 -72.29 29.73
C LEU A 6 -46.91 -71.53 31.07
N ARG A 7 -46.97 -72.24 32.21
CA ARG A 7 -46.84 -71.62 33.54
C ARG A 7 -45.44 -71.04 33.75
N THR A 8 -44.39 -71.78 33.39
CA THR A 8 -43.00 -71.29 33.49
C THR A 8 -42.78 -70.06 32.61
N ALA A 9 -43.33 -70.04 31.39
CA ALA A 9 -43.28 -68.87 30.51
C ALA A 9 -44.07 -67.67 31.08
N SER A 10 -45.23 -67.91 31.69
CA SER A 10 -46.03 -66.88 32.36
C SER A 10 -45.28 -66.24 33.54
N THR A 11 -44.58 -67.04 34.34
CA THR A 11 -43.73 -66.52 35.44
C THR A 11 -42.55 -65.72 34.91
N TYR A 12 -41.89 -66.19 33.85
CA TYR A 12 -40.80 -65.46 33.20
C TYR A 12 -41.25 -64.09 32.66
N LEU A 13 -42.39 -64.04 31.98
CA LEU A 13 -42.96 -62.79 31.46
C LEU A 13 -43.32 -61.82 32.60
N ASN A 14 -43.95 -62.29 33.67
CA ASN A 14 -44.27 -61.43 34.82
C ASN A 14 -43.00 -60.87 35.48
N ASN A 15 -41.93 -61.65 35.61
CA ASN A 15 -40.65 -61.16 36.12
C ASN A 15 -40.04 -60.09 35.22
N LEU A 16 -40.14 -60.25 33.89
CA LEU A 16 -39.63 -59.27 32.93
C LEU A 16 -40.45 -57.96 32.96
N LEU A 17 -41.77 -58.07 33.04
CA LEU A 17 -42.68 -56.92 33.13
C LEU A 17 -42.48 -56.16 34.44
N LEU A 18 -42.26 -56.87 35.55
CA LEU A 18 -41.92 -56.29 36.85
C LEU A 18 -40.59 -55.53 36.78
N ALA A 19 -39.54 -56.14 36.23
CA ALA A 19 -38.22 -55.51 36.08
C ALA A 19 -38.25 -54.26 35.19
N ARG A 20 -39.20 -54.18 34.25
CA ARG A 20 -39.41 -53.03 33.36
C ARG A 20 -40.43 -52.01 33.88
N GLY A 21 -41.00 -52.24 35.08
CA GLY A 21 -41.95 -51.35 35.75
C GLY A 21 -43.32 -51.28 35.08
N LEU A 22 -43.70 -52.29 34.30
CA LEU A 22 -44.93 -52.30 33.49
C LEU A 22 -46.13 -52.94 34.20
N LEU A 23 -45.93 -53.51 35.39
CA LEU A 23 -47.02 -54.02 36.23
C LEU A 23 -47.51 -52.89 37.15
N ARG A 24 -48.76 -52.44 36.97
CA ARG A 24 -49.33 -51.29 37.70
C ARG A 24 -49.37 -51.48 39.22
N ASN A 25 -49.47 -52.72 39.72
CA ASN A 25 -49.59 -53.04 41.15
C ASN A 25 -48.68 -54.19 41.63
N GLY A 26 -47.80 -54.71 40.77
CA GLY A 26 -47.03 -55.94 41.06
C GLY A 26 -47.85 -57.24 40.95
N ASP A 27 -49.15 -57.16 40.64
CA ASP A 27 -50.02 -58.31 40.42
C ASP A 27 -49.60 -59.08 39.16
N ALA A 28 -49.36 -60.38 39.33
CA ALA A 28 -49.00 -61.26 38.22
C ALA A 28 -50.19 -61.46 37.27
N ILE A 29 -49.93 -61.32 35.97
CA ILE A 29 -50.92 -61.58 34.93
C ILE A 29 -50.90 -63.08 34.61
N ASP A 30 -52.06 -63.74 34.68
CA ASP A 30 -52.20 -65.14 34.23
C ASP A 30 -52.36 -65.19 32.71
N PHE A 31 -51.30 -65.67 32.03
CA PHE A 31 -51.27 -65.85 30.58
C PHE A 31 -51.76 -67.24 30.14
N VAL A 32 -51.94 -68.19 31.06
CA VAL A 32 -52.28 -69.59 30.75
C VAL A 32 -53.78 -69.78 30.59
N LYS A 33 -54.59 -69.14 31.45
CA LYS A 33 -56.05 -69.08 31.34
C LYS A 33 -56.56 -67.67 31.68
N PRO A 34 -56.40 -66.71 30.77
CA PRO A 34 -56.67 -65.32 31.08
C PRO A 34 -58.15 -65.09 31.37
N SER A 35 -58.46 -64.59 32.56
CA SER A 35 -59.80 -64.13 32.94
C SER A 35 -60.20 -62.90 32.10
N LYS A 36 -61.47 -62.47 32.17
CA LYS A 36 -61.90 -61.25 31.47
C LYS A 36 -61.09 -60.02 31.90
N GLU A 37 -60.69 -59.97 33.17
CA GLU A 37 -59.84 -58.93 33.74
C GLU A 37 -58.38 -59.06 33.28
N SER A 38 -57.81 -60.27 33.29
CA SER A 38 -56.44 -60.50 32.79
C SER A 38 -56.32 -60.16 31.30
N ARG A 39 -57.35 -60.43 30.48
CA ARG A 39 -57.37 -60.01 29.07
C ARG A 39 -57.35 -58.50 28.90
N ALA A 40 -58.09 -57.76 29.70
CA ALA A 40 -58.08 -56.29 29.66
C ALA A 40 -56.72 -55.73 30.11
N SER A 41 -56.10 -56.31 31.14
CA SER A 41 -54.74 -55.94 31.60
C SER A 41 -53.68 -56.21 30.53
N ILE A 42 -53.77 -57.33 29.81
CA ILE A 42 -52.86 -57.65 28.69
C ILE A 42 -53.02 -56.62 27.56
N ILE A 43 -54.26 -56.26 27.19
CA ILE A 43 -54.51 -55.28 26.12
C ILE A 43 -53.95 -53.91 26.51
N ASN A 44 -54.19 -53.46 27.75
CA ASN A 44 -53.67 -52.18 28.24
C ASN A 44 -52.13 -52.19 28.29
N LEU A 45 -51.52 -53.31 28.70
CA LEU A 45 -50.07 -53.48 28.71
C LEU A 45 -49.48 -53.37 27.30
N VAL A 46 -50.09 -54.05 26.32
CA VAL A 46 -49.64 -53.98 24.92
C VAL A 46 -49.81 -52.55 24.37
N HIS A 47 -50.92 -51.89 24.70
CA HIS A 47 -51.14 -50.49 24.30
C HIS A 47 -50.09 -49.54 24.92
N ASP A 48 -49.82 -49.68 26.22
CA ASP A 48 -48.82 -48.89 26.93
C ASP A 48 -47.40 -49.16 26.38
N LEU A 49 -47.10 -50.39 25.98
CA LEU A 49 -45.84 -50.76 25.32
C LEU A 49 -45.69 -50.13 23.94
N ILE A 50 -46.73 -50.19 23.10
CA ILE A 50 -46.73 -49.57 21.76
C ILE A 50 -46.55 -48.05 21.90
N LEU A 51 -47.31 -47.41 22.78
CA LEU A 51 -47.19 -45.97 23.02
C LEU A 51 -45.80 -45.56 23.53
N ARG A 52 -45.20 -46.40 24.38
CA ARG A 52 -43.84 -46.17 24.86
C ARG A 52 -42.82 -46.34 23.74
N GLU A 53 -42.95 -47.38 22.91
CA GLU A 53 -42.07 -47.61 21.77
C GLU A 53 -42.14 -46.47 20.75
N ASP A 54 -43.36 -45.98 20.45
CA ASP A 54 -43.58 -44.85 19.56
C ASP A 54 -42.92 -43.57 20.12
N ARG A 55 -43.12 -43.26 21.41
CA ARG A 55 -42.44 -42.13 22.08
C ARG A 55 -40.92 -42.28 22.12
N ASP A 56 -40.42 -43.48 22.39
CA ASP A 56 -38.99 -43.78 22.40
C ASP A 56 -38.40 -43.68 20.98
N LYS A 57 -39.18 -43.97 19.94
CA LYS A 57 -38.78 -43.77 18.54
C LYS A 57 -38.74 -42.28 18.18
N GLU A 58 -39.80 -41.53 18.48
CA GLU A 58 -39.85 -40.08 18.24
C GLU A 58 -38.73 -39.34 18.97
N SER A 59 -38.46 -39.67 20.24
CA SER A 59 -37.36 -39.06 21.00
C SER A 59 -36.00 -39.39 20.40
N ARG A 60 -35.77 -40.63 19.94
CA ARG A 60 -34.53 -41.01 19.23
C ARG A 60 -34.39 -40.27 17.91
N GLU A 61 -35.47 -40.11 17.15
CA GLU A 61 -35.47 -39.35 15.90
C GLU A 61 -35.19 -37.87 16.15
N HIS A 62 -35.81 -37.29 17.18
CA HIS A 62 -35.57 -35.91 17.58
C HIS A 62 -34.11 -35.68 18.01
N VAL A 63 -33.54 -36.57 18.84
CA VAL A 63 -32.12 -36.50 19.22
C VAL A 63 -31.20 -36.69 18.01
N ALA A 64 -31.52 -37.62 17.11
CA ALA A 64 -30.74 -37.81 15.89
C ALA A 64 -30.78 -36.56 14.99
N PHE A 65 -31.93 -35.89 14.91
CA PHE A 65 -32.09 -34.63 14.18
C PHE A 65 -31.25 -33.52 14.81
N THR A 66 -31.34 -33.29 16.12
CA THR A 66 -30.58 -32.25 16.81
C THR A 66 -29.07 -32.49 16.72
N VAL A 67 -28.60 -33.73 16.82
CA VAL A 67 -27.17 -34.06 16.63
C VAL A 67 -26.70 -33.75 15.20
N ARG A 68 -27.52 -34.04 14.18
CA ARG A 68 -27.17 -33.69 12.79
C ARG A 68 -27.14 -32.18 12.59
N GLN A 69 -28.11 -31.47 13.16
CA GLN A 69 -28.15 -30.01 13.10
C GLN A 69 -26.94 -29.39 13.79
N LEU A 70 -26.61 -29.82 15.02
CA LEU A 70 -25.45 -29.34 15.76
C LEU A 70 -24.14 -29.62 15.02
N ARG A 71 -24.00 -30.79 14.38
CA ARG A 71 -22.82 -31.08 13.54
C ARG A 71 -22.74 -30.18 12.31
N ALA A 72 -23.87 -29.86 11.68
CA ALA A 72 -23.89 -28.94 10.54
C ALA A 72 -23.56 -27.50 10.97
N GLU A 73 -24.06 -27.06 12.12
CA GLU A 73 -23.72 -25.76 12.71
C GLU A 73 -22.26 -25.68 13.12
N ASP A 74 -21.72 -26.73 13.74
CA ASP A 74 -20.31 -26.81 14.14
C ASP A 74 -19.37 -26.76 12.92
N ALA A 75 -19.71 -27.49 11.85
CA ALA A 75 -18.97 -27.41 10.59
C ALA A 75 -18.99 -26.01 9.96
N ARG A 76 -20.14 -25.32 9.99
CA ARG A 76 -20.25 -23.93 9.51
C ARG A 76 -19.41 -22.96 10.34
N LYS A 77 -19.49 -23.08 11.68
CA LYS A 77 -18.70 -22.24 12.60
C LYS A 77 -17.20 -22.50 12.44
N ALA A 78 -16.79 -23.75 12.24
CA ALA A 78 -15.38 -24.08 11.98
C ALA A 78 -14.86 -23.41 10.70
N GLN A 79 -15.65 -23.43 9.62
CA GLN A 79 -15.30 -22.73 8.37
C GLN A 79 -15.23 -21.20 8.56
N GLU A 80 -16.16 -20.62 9.31
CA GLU A 80 -16.15 -19.19 9.62
C GLU A 80 -14.91 -18.80 10.44
N ILE A 81 -14.54 -19.62 11.44
CA ILE A 81 -13.33 -19.42 12.23
C ILE A 81 -12.08 -19.49 11.34
N GLU A 82 -11.98 -20.47 10.45
CA GLU A 82 -10.85 -20.60 9.52
C GLU A 82 -10.75 -19.36 8.61
N HIS A 83 -11.87 -18.90 8.06
CA HIS A 83 -11.92 -17.69 7.25
C HIS A 83 -11.51 -16.44 8.04
N LEU A 84 -11.99 -16.28 9.28
CA LEU A 84 -11.60 -15.18 10.16
C LEU A 84 -10.12 -15.23 10.55
N GLN A 85 -9.57 -16.42 10.78
CA GLN A 85 -8.14 -16.61 11.05
C GLN A 85 -7.29 -16.21 9.84
N ALA A 86 -7.64 -16.68 8.64
CA ALA A 86 -6.95 -16.30 7.41
C ALA A 86 -7.00 -14.78 7.16
N LYS A 87 -8.16 -14.16 7.39
CA LYS A 87 -8.31 -12.70 7.28
C LYS A 87 -7.45 -11.98 8.32
N ASN A 88 -7.42 -12.46 9.57
CA ASN A 88 -6.62 -11.88 10.64
C ASN A 88 -5.12 -11.96 10.33
N GLU A 89 -4.63 -13.12 9.89
CA GLU A 89 -3.24 -13.28 9.45
C GLU A 89 -2.88 -12.33 8.31
N GLN A 90 -3.75 -12.19 7.30
CA GLN A 90 -3.54 -11.27 6.19
C GLN A 90 -3.49 -9.81 6.66
N THR A 91 -4.41 -9.40 7.55
CA THR A 91 -4.38 -8.05 8.12
C THR A 91 -3.14 -7.80 8.98
N SER A 92 -2.68 -8.81 9.73
CA SER A 92 -1.47 -8.74 10.54
C SER A 92 -0.21 -8.56 9.66
N ARG A 93 -0.11 -9.31 8.55
CA ARG A 93 0.98 -9.15 7.57
C ARG A 93 0.97 -7.77 6.94
N SER A 94 -0.20 -7.28 6.52
CA SER A 94 -0.36 -5.93 5.96
C SER A 94 0.04 -4.85 6.97
N ALA A 95 -0.38 -4.97 8.22
CA ALA A 95 -0.01 -4.05 9.29
C ALA A 95 1.51 -4.04 9.54
N ALA A 96 2.16 -5.20 9.54
CA ALA A 96 3.62 -5.29 9.67
C ALA A 96 4.36 -4.61 8.50
N GLN A 97 3.87 -4.80 7.27
CA GLN A 97 4.41 -4.12 6.09
C GLN A 97 4.25 -2.60 6.17
N ALA A 98 3.06 -2.13 6.57
CA ALA A 98 2.79 -0.70 6.74
C ALA A 98 3.69 -0.07 7.83
N GLN A 99 3.89 -0.77 8.96
CA GLN A 99 4.80 -0.32 10.01
C GLN A 99 6.25 -0.26 9.53
N GLN A 100 6.69 -1.22 8.73
CA GLN A 100 8.04 -1.20 8.16
C GLN A 100 8.21 -0.05 7.15
N ALA A 101 7.22 0.18 6.29
CA ALA A 101 7.21 1.31 5.36
C ALA A 101 7.25 2.66 6.11
N GLN A 102 6.49 2.79 7.20
CA GLN A 102 6.51 3.98 8.05
C GLN A 102 7.90 4.21 8.67
N ARG A 103 8.58 3.15 9.14
CA ARG A 103 9.94 3.26 9.69
C ARG A 103 10.94 3.74 8.65
N VAL A 104 10.85 3.23 7.43
CA VAL A 104 11.71 3.66 6.31
C VAL A 104 11.43 5.11 5.95
N ALA A 105 10.17 5.51 5.80
CA ALA A 105 9.79 6.88 5.50
C ALA A 105 10.29 7.86 6.58
N ASN A 106 10.14 7.51 7.86
CA ASN A 106 10.65 8.33 8.97
C ASN A 106 12.19 8.46 8.96
N ALA A 107 12.91 7.42 8.55
CA ALA A 107 14.36 7.48 8.40
C ALA A 107 14.77 8.39 7.25
N GLU A 108 14.07 8.32 6.11
CA GLU A 108 14.28 9.23 4.97
C GLU A 108 13.98 10.69 5.32
N VAL A 109 12.89 10.97 6.03
CA VAL A 109 12.57 12.33 6.51
C VAL A 109 13.73 12.87 7.35
N LYS A 110 14.23 12.10 8.32
CA LYS A 110 15.38 12.51 9.15
C LYS A 110 16.64 12.75 8.32
N ARG A 111 16.89 11.93 7.30
CA ARG A 111 18.03 12.08 6.38
C ARG A 111 17.93 13.38 5.59
N VAL A 112 16.75 13.68 5.05
CA VAL A 112 16.48 14.92 4.31
C VAL A 112 16.58 16.14 5.22
N GLU A 113 16.04 16.08 6.44
CA GLU A 113 16.17 17.16 7.43
C GLU A 113 17.64 17.47 7.77
N GLN A 114 18.48 16.44 7.92
CA GLN A 114 19.92 16.61 8.13
C GLN A 114 20.59 17.27 6.92
N ALA A 115 20.29 16.80 5.71
CA ALA A 115 20.82 17.39 4.48
C ALA A 115 20.41 18.87 4.33
N MET A 116 19.15 19.20 4.66
CA MET A 116 18.64 20.56 4.65
C MET A 116 19.39 21.46 5.65
N LYS A 117 19.65 20.97 6.87
CA LYS A 117 20.46 21.72 7.87
C LYS A 117 21.87 22.01 7.36
N VAL A 118 22.53 21.01 6.77
CA VAL A 118 23.87 21.19 6.20
C VAL A 118 23.86 22.23 5.07
N LEU A 119 22.86 22.18 4.19
CA LEU A 119 22.72 23.15 3.10
C LEU A 119 22.48 24.58 3.64
N GLN A 120 21.67 24.72 4.69
CA GLN A 120 21.45 26.00 5.37
C GLN A 120 22.74 26.56 5.98
N GLU A 121 23.56 25.72 6.63
CA GLU A 121 24.85 26.13 7.16
C GLU A 121 25.83 26.57 6.05
N GLN A 122 25.86 25.85 4.92
CA GLN A 122 26.66 26.22 3.76
C GLN A 122 26.20 27.55 3.16
N ALA A 123 24.88 27.75 3.01
CA ALA A 123 24.31 29.01 2.53
C ALA A 123 24.64 30.19 3.47
N ALA A 124 24.59 29.97 4.79
CA ALA A 124 24.99 30.97 5.78
C ALA A 124 26.48 31.34 5.65
N LYS A 125 27.36 30.34 5.51
CA LYS A 125 28.80 30.56 5.26
C LYS A 125 29.03 31.35 3.98
N LEU A 126 28.41 30.96 2.87
CA LEU A 126 28.52 31.68 1.59
C LEU A 126 28.03 33.13 1.68
N LYS A 127 26.96 33.38 2.43
CA LYS A 127 26.47 34.75 2.68
C LYS A 127 27.51 35.59 3.42
N THR A 128 28.19 35.02 4.41
CA THR A 128 29.25 35.72 5.15
C THR A 128 30.49 35.96 4.29
N THR A 129 30.94 34.99 3.50
CA THR A 129 32.09 35.16 2.60
C THR A 129 31.79 36.19 1.51
N LEU A 130 30.59 36.19 0.94
CA LEU A 130 30.15 37.19 -0.02
C LEU A 130 30.18 38.60 0.57
N ALA A 131 29.70 38.78 1.80
CA ALA A 131 29.74 40.06 2.49
C ALA A 131 31.19 40.53 2.72
N GLN A 132 32.09 39.62 3.10
CA GLN A 132 33.52 39.90 3.26
C GLN A 132 34.17 40.32 1.94
N VAL A 133 33.94 39.57 0.85
CA VAL A 133 34.46 39.89 -0.50
C VAL A 133 33.94 41.25 -0.96
N LYS A 134 32.65 41.54 -0.79
CA LYS A 134 32.07 42.85 -1.15
C LYS A 134 32.74 43.99 -0.39
N THR A 135 33.00 43.79 0.91
CA THR A 135 33.67 44.78 1.75
C THR A 135 35.12 44.98 1.33
N GLN A 136 35.82 43.88 1.01
CA GLN A 136 37.20 43.91 0.52
C GLN A 136 37.30 44.66 -0.82
N CYS A 137 36.45 44.32 -1.80
CA CYS A 137 36.39 45.01 -3.08
C CYS A 137 36.11 46.52 -2.91
N ALA A 138 35.17 46.90 -2.03
CA ALA A 138 34.89 48.30 -1.76
C ALA A 138 36.10 49.04 -1.16
N ASN A 139 36.88 48.39 -0.30
CA ASN A 139 38.11 48.96 0.26
C ASN A 139 39.22 49.09 -0.79
N ASP A 140 39.38 48.11 -1.65
CA ASP A 140 40.41 48.14 -2.70
C ASP A 140 40.11 49.20 -3.76
N VAL A 141 38.83 49.42 -4.10
CA VAL A 141 38.41 50.56 -4.93
C VAL A 141 38.78 51.88 -4.26
N LYS A 142 38.47 52.07 -2.97
CA LYS A 142 38.84 53.30 -2.24
C LYS A 142 40.35 53.55 -2.19
N LYS A 143 41.15 52.50 -2.00
CA LYS A 143 42.62 52.60 -2.03
C LYS A 143 43.13 53.01 -3.40
N ARG A 144 42.63 52.36 -4.46
CA ARG A 144 42.94 52.73 -5.84
C ARG A 144 42.55 54.17 -6.14
N ASP A 145 41.39 54.62 -5.69
CA ASP A 145 40.94 56.01 -5.89
C ASP A 145 41.88 57.00 -5.19
N LEU A 146 42.34 56.70 -3.97
CA LEU A 146 43.33 57.52 -3.26
C LEU A 146 44.67 57.57 -3.99
N GLU A 147 45.16 56.45 -4.51
CA GLU A 147 46.39 56.40 -5.31
C GLU A 147 46.26 57.19 -6.61
N LEU A 148 45.15 57.02 -7.32
CA LEU A 148 44.83 57.81 -8.51
C LEU A 148 44.78 59.31 -8.20
N GLN A 149 44.19 59.69 -7.07
CA GLN A 149 44.21 61.09 -6.62
C GLN A 149 45.62 61.59 -6.34
N ARG A 150 46.48 60.82 -5.66
CA ARG A 150 47.90 61.18 -5.43
C ARG A 150 48.71 61.32 -6.71
N LEU A 151 48.52 60.41 -7.68
CA LEU A 151 49.17 60.50 -8.99
C LEU A 151 48.69 61.74 -9.75
N LYS A 152 47.39 62.03 -9.70
CA LYS A 152 46.80 63.21 -10.33
C LYS A 152 47.35 64.51 -9.72
N THR A 153 47.47 64.61 -8.40
CA THR A 153 48.05 65.81 -7.76
C THR A 153 49.53 65.96 -8.08
N HIS A 154 50.30 64.87 -8.15
CA HIS A 154 51.70 64.90 -8.56
C HIS A 154 51.87 65.42 -10.00
N LEU A 155 51.09 64.90 -10.95
CA LEU A 155 51.09 65.35 -12.35
C LEU A 155 50.67 66.82 -12.49
N GLN A 156 49.64 67.25 -11.76
CA GLN A 156 49.20 68.65 -11.76
C GLN A 156 50.24 69.60 -11.13
N GLY A 157 50.94 69.14 -10.08
CA GLY A 157 52.07 69.86 -9.48
C GLY A 157 53.24 70.04 -10.45
N GLN A 158 53.49 69.05 -11.30
CA GLN A 158 54.52 69.12 -12.34
C GLN A 158 54.17 70.15 -13.45
N GLN A 159 52.89 70.37 -13.74
CA GLN A 159 52.43 71.32 -14.75
C GLN A 159 52.44 72.79 -14.30
N ARG A 160 52.35 73.10 -12.99
CA ARG A 160 52.27 74.50 -12.49
C ARG A 160 53.60 75.20 -12.16
N GLY A 161 54.73 74.62 -12.56
CA GLY A 161 56.00 75.35 -12.64
C GLY A 161 56.95 75.10 -11.48
N THR A 162 57.79 74.07 -11.65
CA THR A 162 59.18 74.07 -11.20
C THR A 162 59.92 73.12 -12.16
N ARG A 163 60.33 73.65 -13.31
CA ARG A 163 61.33 72.98 -14.16
C ARG A 163 62.70 73.22 -13.53
N VAL A 164 63.05 72.41 -12.52
CA VAL A 164 64.45 72.30 -12.11
C VAL A 164 64.88 70.87 -12.37
N GLY A 165 65.75 70.76 -13.37
CA GLY A 165 66.63 69.64 -13.72
C GLY A 165 66.34 68.30 -13.09
N MET A 166 65.51 67.49 -13.75
CA MET A 166 65.75 66.06 -13.80
C MET A 166 65.64 65.63 -15.24
N THR A 167 66.81 65.49 -15.85
CA THR A 167 67.05 64.75 -17.09
C THR A 167 66.21 63.48 -17.06
N ALA A 168 65.32 63.33 -18.04
CA ALA A 168 64.66 62.06 -18.28
C ALA A 168 65.74 60.97 -18.36
N PRO A 169 65.67 59.89 -17.54
CA PRO A 169 66.51 58.75 -17.82
C PRO A 169 66.07 58.24 -19.19
N SER A 170 66.97 58.34 -20.16
CA SER A 170 66.90 57.58 -21.40
C SER A 170 66.86 56.11 -20.99
N MET A 171 65.65 55.59 -20.88
CA MET A 171 65.42 54.19 -20.59
C MET A 171 65.63 53.47 -21.91
N THR A 172 66.85 52.95 -22.07
CA THR A 172 67.15 52.00 -23.14
C THR A 172 66.25 50.79 -22.89
N VAL A 173 65.24 50.61 -23.72
CA VAL A 173 64.39 49.42 -23.70
C VAL A 173 65.25 48.24 -24.14
N ARG A 174 65.91 47.58 -23.19
CA ARG A 174 66.22 46.16 -23.35
C ARG A 174 64.87 45.46 -23.31
N LYS A 175 64.47 44.94 -24.47
CA LYS A 175 63.34 44.04 -24.61
C LYS A 175 63.68 42.73 -23.86
N THR A 176 63.53 42.72 -22.54
CA THR A 176 63.29 41.48 -21.81
C THR A 176 61.90 41.04 -22.19
N ILE A 177 61.83 40.19 -23.22
CA ILE A 177 60.65 39.41 -23.56
C ILE A 177 60.45 38.45 -22.40
N GLN A 178 59.69 38.89 -21.41
CA GLN A 178 59.05 38.04 -20.41
C GLN A 178 57.62 38.55 -20.25
N GLU A 179 56.85 38.34 -21.31
CA GLU A 179 55.48 37.84 -21.29
C GLU A 179 55.21 37.35 -22.71
N PRO A 180 54.55 36.19 -22.89
CA PRO A 180 54.46 35.53 -24.17
C PRO A 180 53.49 36.32 -25.04
N VAL A 181 54.04 37.20 -25.88
CA VAL A 181 53.33 37.61 -27.09
C VAL A 181 53.31 36.34 -27.94
N GLN A 182 52.18 35.65 -27.93
CA GLN A 182 51.91 34.51 -28.80
C GLN A 182 52.25 34.91 -30.23
N ASP A 183 53.26 34.24 -30.76
CA ASP A 183 53.77 34.46 -32.10
C ASP A 183 52.72 33.93 -33.08
N VAL A 184 52.19 34.81 -33.94
CA VAL A 184 51.17 34.45 -34.94
C VAL A 184 51.74 33.47 -36.00
N ASN A 185 53.04 33.18 -35.96
CA ASN A 185 53.73 32.18 -36.78
C ASN A 185 54.25 30.97 -35.99
N ASP A 186 53.83 30.77 -34.73
CA ASP A 186 54.15 29.55 -33.98
C ASP A 186 53.51 28.34 -34.70
N PRO A 187 54.28 27.30 -35.09
CA PRO A 187 53.71 26.08 -35.68
C PRO A 187 52.72 25.36 -34.74
N ALA A 188 52.71 25.70 -33.44
CA ALA A 188 51.64 25.33 -32.53
C ALA A 188 50.37 26.18 -32.76
N TYR A 189 50.47 27.51 -32.90
CA TYR A 189 49.36 28.43 -33.13
C TYR A 189 48.96 28.46 -34.62
N SER A 190 48.25 27.43 -35.06
CA SER A 190 47.71 27.33 -36.42
C SER A 190 46.23 27.69 -36.43
N LEU A 191 45.72 28.26 -37.52
CA LEU A 191 44.28 28.40 -37.79
C LEU A 191 43.51 27.07 -37.59
N LYS A 192 44.21 25.93 -37.76
CA LYS A 192 43.69 24.60 -37.43
C LYS A 192 43.43 24.42 -35.94
N GLN A 193 44.24 24.96 -35.04
CA GLN A 193 43.97 24.97 -33.59
C GLN A 193 42.72 25.79 -33.27
N GLU A 194 42.54 26.99 -33.82
CA GLU A 194 41.28 27.75 -33.65
C GLU A 194 40.08 26.98 -34.22
N THR A 195 40.25 26.28 -35.35
CA THR A 195 39.19 25.44 -35.93
C THR A 195 38.89 24.21 -35.05
N THR A 196 39.91 23.64 -34.42
CA THR A 196 39.78 22.49 -33.53
C THR A 196 39.19 22.91 -32.20
N GLU A 197 39.60 24.07 -31.66
CA GLU A 197 39.06 24.67 -30.45
C GLU A 197 37.60 25.07 -30.66
N PHE A 198 37.26 25.68 -31.80
CA PHE A 198 35.88 25.96 -32.20
C PHE A 198 35.05 24.68 -32.37
N LEU A 199 35.57 23.64 -33.04
CA LEU A 199 34.89 22.35 -33.17
C LEU A 199 34.70 21.66 -31.82
N THR A 200 35.67 21.77 -30.92
CA THR A 200 35.59 21.20 -29.57
C THR A 200 34.55 21.97 -28.75
N GLN A 201 34.51 23.29 -28.85
CA GLN A 201 33.54 24.14 -28.17
C GLN A 201 32.12 23.95 -28.73
N LEU A 202 31.98 23.76 -30.04
CA LEU A 202 30.71 23.41 -30.69
C LEU A 202 30.26 22.00 -30.31
N SER A 203 31.16 21.03 -30.31
CA SER A 203 30.91 19.66 -29.83
C SER A 203 30.47 19.65 -28.37
N GLN A 204 31.10 20.47 -27.54
CA GLN A 204 30.75 20.61 -26.14
C GLN A 204 29.39 21.28 -25.98
N GLY A 205 29.13 22.39 -26.70
CA GLY A 205 27.83 23.06 -26.70
C GLY A 205 26.69 22.16 -27.17
N LEU A 206 26.89 21.40 -28.24
CA LEU A 206 25.90 20.42 -28.72
C LEU A 206 25.69 19.28 -27.73
N SER A 207 26.73 18.86 -27.01
CA SER A 207 26.61 17.82 -25.97
C SER A 207 25.86 18.35 -24.75
N ASP A 208 26.19 19.55 -24.28
CA ASP A 208 25.53 20.21 -23.15
C ASP A 208 24.05 20.49 -23.46
N GLU A 209 23.74 20.93 -24.68
CA GLU A 209 22.36 21.16 -25.14
C GLU A 209 21.59 19.85 -25.27
N ASN A 210 22.21 18.79 -25.79
CA ASN A 210 21.62 17.45 -25.84
C ASN A 210 21.35 16.88 -24.43
N ASP A 211 22.28 17.05 -23.48
CA ASP A 211 22.08 16.65 -22.09
C ASP A 211 20.96 17.45 -21.41
N GLY A 212 20.85 18.75 -21.73
CA GLY A 212 19.75 19.61 -21.33
C GLY A 212 18.39 19.11 -21.86
N LEU A 213 18.33 18.76 -23.15
CA LEU A 213 17.13 18.19 -23.78
C LEU A 213 16.74 16.85 -23.17
N ILE A 214 17.71 15.95 -22.93
CA ILE A 214 17.46 14.68 -22.25
C ILE A 214 16.89 14.92 -20.85
N SER A 215 17.46 15.86 -20.10
CA SER A 215 16.98 16.19 -18.76
C SER A 215 15.55 16.73 -18.79
N LEU A 216 15.22 17.59 -19.76
CA LEU A 216 13.89 18.14 -19.92
C LEU A 216 12.86 17.06 -20.28
N VAL A 217 13.20 16.18 -21.23
CA VAL A 217 12.33 15.06 -21.64
C VAL A 217 12.12 14.09 -20.48
N ARG A 218 13.18 13.75 -19.72
CA ARG A 218 13.05 12.92 -18.51
C ARG A 218 12.19 13.57 -17.44
N SER A 219 12.31 14.89 -17.24
CA SER A 219 11.45 15.62 -16.30
C SER A 219 9.99 15.63 -16.75
N ALA A 220 9.73 15.87 -18.03
CA ALA A 220 8.38 15.85 -18.59
C ALA A 220 7.76 14.44 -18.48
N LEU A 221 8.54 13.39 -18.78
CA LEU A 221 8.13 12.00 -18.56
C LEU A 221 7.83 11.72 -17.09
N GLY A 222 8.65 12.19 -16.17
CA GLY A 222 8.40 12.06 -14.74
C GLY A 222 7.07 12.69 -14.32
N THR A 223 6.77 13.90 -14.80
CA THR A 223 5.49 14.57 -14.52
C THR A 223 4.30 13.85 -15.15
N MET A 224 4.44 13.29 -16.35
CA MET A 224 3.38 12.49 -16.99
C MET A 224 3.14 11.19 -16.21
N HIS A 225 4.19 10.48 -15.81
CA HIS A 225 4.07 9.29 -14.97
C HIS A 225 3.39 9.58 -13.63
N GLU A 226 3.72 10.72 -13.00
CA GLU A 226 3.08 11.17 -11.76
C GLU A 226 1.59 11.47 -11.96
N LEU A 227 1.23 12.15 -13.05
CA LEU A 227 -0.16 12.46 -13.39
C LEU A 227 -0.98 11.22 -13.75
N LEU A 228 -0.38 10.23 -14.42
CA LEU A 228 -1.03 8.98 -14.79
C LEU A 228 -1.03 7.93 -13.65
N GLY A 229 -0.37 8.21 -12.52
CA GLY A 229 -0.29 7.29 -11.38
C GLY A 229 0.50 6.00 -11.69
N ILE A 230 1.27 5.97 -12.78
CA ILE A 230 2.14 4.86 -13.14
C ILE A 230 3.37 4.96 -12.25
N GLN A 231 3.28 4.37 -11.05
CA GLN A 231 4.42 4.26 -10.15
C GLN A 231 5.58 3.58 -10.87
N HIS A 232 6.78 4.11 -10.65
CA HIS A 232 8.08 3.69 -11.17
C HIS A 232 8.44 2.24 -10.78
N ASN A 233 7.67 1.28 -11.29
CA ASN A 233 7.96 -0.14 -11.20
C ASN A 233 8.89 -0.47 -12.36
N ALA A 234 10.17 -0.64 -12.04
CA ALA A 234 11.25 -1.11 -12.91
C ALA A 234 12.23 -0.06 -13.45
N GLN A 235 12.69 0.88 -12.60
CA GLN A 235 14.12 1.17 -12.64
C GLN A 235 14.85 -0.05 -12.09
N ARG A 236 15.13 -1.02 -12.98
CA ARG A 236 16.36 -1.77 -12.88
C ARG A 236 17.47 -0.72 -12.83
N GLN A 237 17.88 -0.33 -11.62
CA GLN A 237 19.20 0.23 -11.44
C GLN A 237 20.15 -0.81 -12.01
N VAL A 238 20.65 -0.52 -13.21
CA VAL A 238 21.89 -1.11 -13.69
C VAL A 238 22.93 -0.65 -12.69
N ASP A 239 23.22 -1.52 -11.73
CA ASP A 239 24.29 -1.35 -10.76
C ASP A 239 25.58 -1.03 -11.51
N SER A 240 25.92 0.25 -11.53
CA SER A 240 27.28 0.72 -11.77
C SER A 240 28.11 0.36 -10.55
N ALA A 241 28.43 -0.93 -10.42
CA ALA A 241 29.43 -1.45 -9.50
C ALA A 241 30.54 -2.09 -10.34
N ILE A 242 31.43 -1.24 -10.85
CA ILE A 242 32.78 -1.64 -11.25
C ILE A 242 33.51 -2.08 -9.98
N GLY A 243 33.95 -3.34 -9.93
CA GLY A 243 34.97 -3.80 -8.98
C GLY A 243 34.55 -4.96 -8.08
N SER A 244 34.51 -6.18 -8.62
CA SER A 244 34.77 -7.37 -7.81
C SER A 244 35.44 -8.43 -8.68
N LEU A 245 36.75 -8.57 -8.48
CA LEU A 245 37.60 -9.57 -9.07
C LEU A 245 37.58 -10.81 -8.16
N GLY A 246 37.26 -11.99 -8.70
CA GLY A 246 37.81 -13.25 -8.19
C GLY A 246 36.82 -14.37 -7.79
N SER A 247 36.88 -15.44 -8.60
CA SER A 247 36.92 -16.85 -8.17
C SER A 247 35.66 -17.76 -8.26
N GLU A 248 35.54 -18.35 -9.46
CA GLU A 248 35.47 -19.81 -9.73
C GLU A 248 34.24 -20.66 -9.34
N LEU A 249 33.46 -21.09 -10.35
CA LEU A 249 33.39 -22.50 -10.76
C LEU A 249 32.74 -22.71 -12.16
N ALA A 250 33.58 -23.18 -13.08
CA ALA A 250 33.36 -24.16 -14.16
C ALA A 250 32.10 -24.14 -15.06
N GLY A 251 32.31 -23.93 -16.36
CA GLY A 251 31.37 -24.32 -17.43
C GLY A 251 31.80 -23.93 -18.85
N LYS A 252 32.55 -24.82 -19.52
CA LYS A 252 33.16 -24.71 -20.87
C LYS A 252 32.20 -24.21 -21.98
N SER A 253 32.66 -23.32 -22.86
CA SER A 253 32.93 -23.67 -24.27
C SER A 253 33.71 -22.58 -25.03
N LYS A 254 34.53 -23.03 -25.98
CA LYS A 254 35.51 -22.25 -26.78
C LYS A 254 34.83 -21.53 -27.95
N SER A 255 35.27 -20.31 -28.27
CA SER A 255 35.72 -19.97 -29.64
C SER A 255 36.56 -18.69 -29.62
N ARG A 256 37.53 -18.66 -30.54
CA ARG A 256 38.61 -17.70 -30.69
C ARG A 256 38.17 -16.57 -31.63
N SER A 257 38.51 -15.33 -31.31
CA SER A 257 39.12 -14.39 -32.26
C SER A 257 39.59 -13.14 -31.52
N ALA A 258 40.89 -12.89 -31.56
CA ALA A 258 41.49 -11.64 -31.16
C ALA A 258 41.30 -10.61 -32.28
N GLY A 259 40.79 -9.43 -31.93
CA GLY A 259 40.66 -8.29 -32.83
C GLY A 259 40.48 -7.03 -31.99
N ASN A 260 41.60 -6.36 -31.76
CA ASN A 260 41.75 -5.09 -31.07
C ASN A 260 40.67 -4.07 -31.53
N SER A 261 39.78 -3.62 -30.64
CA SER A 261 38.95 -2.44 -30.86
C SER A 261 38.76 -1.69 -29.55
N LEU A 262 39.72 -0.82 -29.26
CA LEU A 262 39.57 0.33 -28.37
C LEU A 262 38.54 1.27 -28.99
N LEU A 263 37.26 1.05 -28.72
CA LEU A 263 36.23 2.04 -28.90
C LEU A 263 35.42 2.09 -27.61
N TYR A 264 35.48 3.24 -26.95
CA TYR A 264 34.51 3.67 -25.95
C TYR A 264 33.10 3.25 -26.38
N PRO A 265 32.28 2.61 -25.53
CA PRO A 265 30.87 2.46 -25.85
C PRO A 265 30.28 3.87 -25.81
N ALA A 266 29.90 4.36 -26.98
CA ALA A 266 29.08 5.57 -27.14
C ALA A 266 27.75 5.40 -26.39
N PRO A 267 27.11 6.49 -25.94
CA PRO A 267 25.88 6.49 -25.14
C PRO A 267 24.61 6.16 -25.94
N GLU A 268 24.70 5.38 -27.03
CA GLU A 268 23.57 5.10 -27.91
C GLU A 268 22.42 4.36 -27.20
N THR A 269 22.69 3.73 -26.05
CA THR A 269 21.66 3.06 -25.25
C THR A 269 20.74 4.00 -24.46
N SER A 270 21.02 5.30 -24.34
CA SER A 270 20.19 6.20 -23.53
C SER A 270 19.00 6.81 -24.27
N TYR A 271 19.12 7.01 -25.59
CA TYR A 271 18.10 7.69 -26.39
C TYR A 271 16.98 6.73 -26.83
N GLU A 272 17.33 5.51 -27.25
CA GLU A 272 16.35 4.52 -27.69
C GLU A 272 15.45 4.07 -26.53
N VAL A 273 16.01 3.93 -25.33
CA VAL A 273 15.25 3.65 -24.10
C VAL A 273 14.31 4.79 -23.74
N LEU A 274 14.77 6.04 -23.86
CA LEU A 274 13.95 7.22 -23.57
C LEU A 274 12.81 7.39 -24.59
N ALA A 275 13.07 7.10 -25.86
CA ALA A 275 12.06 7.15 -26.91
C ALA A 275 10.98 6.07 -26.71
N ALA A 276 11.39 4.85 -26.38
CA ALA A 276 10.45 3.76 -26.07
C ALA A 276 9.58 4.06 -24.84
N ASP A 277 10.15 4.67 -23.80
CA ASP A 277 9.42 5.10 -22.60
C ASP A 277 8.41 6.22 -22.91
N LEU A 278 8.80 7.17 -23.76
CA LEU A 278 7.91 8.23 -24.24
C LEU A 278 6.76 7.68 -25.10
N GLU A 279 7.03 6.73 -25.97
CA GLU A 279 5.98 6.12 -26.80
C GLU A 279 5.01 5.29 -25.96
N GLY A 280 5.50 4.52 -24.99
CA GLY A 280 4.67 3.73 -24.07
C GLY A 280 3.78 4.58 -23.17
N THR A 281 4.31 5.69 -22.64
CA THR A 281 3.49 6.62 -21.83
C THR A 281 2.40 7.31 -22.65
N LEU A 282 2.71 7.72 -23.88
CA LEU A 282 1.72 8.32 -24.78
C LEU A 282 0.64 7.32 -25.20
N GLU A 283 1.01 6.06 -25.43
CA GLU A 283 0.06 5.00 -25.75
C GLU A 283 -0.88 4.70 -24.58
N HIS A 284 -0.35 4.67 -23.35
CA HIS A 284 -1.19 4.52 -22.15
C HIS A 284 -2.12 5.72 -21.92
N LEU A 285 -1.62 6.95 -22.14
CA LEU A 285 -2.43 8.16 -22.07
C LEU A 285 -3.56 8.13 -23.10
N LYS A 286 -3.27 7.67 -24.32
CA LYS A 286 -4.26 7.47 -25.37
C LYS A 286 -5.31 6.44 -24.97
N GLU A 287 -4.91 5.30 -24.38
CA GLU A 287 -5.83 4.26 -23.91
C GLU A 287 -6.76 4.78 -22.81
N ILE A 288 -6.22 5.51 -21.83
CA ILE A 288 -6.96 6.18 -20.76
C ILE A 288 -7.98 7.16 -21.35
N LEU A 289 -7.54 8.07 -22.23
CA LEU A 289 -8.43 9.08 -22.83
C LEU A 289 -9.46 8.50 -23.81
N THR A 290 -9.25 7.29 -24.33
CA THR A 290 -10.19 6.62 -25.22
C THR A 290 -11.05 5.57 -24.52
N ASN A 291 -10.83 5.31 -23.22
CA ASN A 291 -11.64 4.40 -22.45
C ASN A 291 -13.01 5.04 -22.14
N PRO A 292 -14.13 4.42 -22.53
CA PRO A 292 -15.48 4.97 -22.33
C PRO A 292 -15.89 5.12 -20.85
N ASN A 293 -15.06 4.65 -19.90
CA ASN A 293 -15.28 4.83 -18.46
C ASN A 293 -14.67 6.12 -17.89
N PHE A 294 -14.06 6.99 -18.71
CA PHE A 294 -13.69 8.34 -18.29
C PHE A 294 -14.92 9.23 -18.23
N VAL A 295 -15.64 9.09 -17.13
CA VAL A 295 -16.73 9.94 -16.71
C VAL A 295 -16.13 11.25 -16.20
N SER A 296 -16.67 12.39 -16.63
CA SER A 296 -16.15 13.69 -16.19
C SER A 296 -16.28 13.83 -14.67
N LEU A 297 -15.39 14.61 -14.03
CA LEU A 297 -15.42 14.83 -12.57
C LEU A 297 -16.82 15.26 -12.08
N GLU A 298 -17.54 16.03 -12.89
CA GLU A 298 -18.91 16.48 -12.61
C GLU A 298 -19.93 15.33 -12.59
N GLU A 299 -19.81 14.39 -13.50
CA GLU A 299 -20.70 13.22 -13.57
C GLU A 299 -20.37 12.21 -12.47
N PHE A 300 -19.09 12.03 -12.12
CA PHE A 300 -18.69 11.22 -10.97
C PHE A 300 -19.21 11.82 -9.65
N GLU A 301 -19.14 13.14 -9.49
CA GLU A 301 -19.68 13.83 -8.31
C GLU A 301 -21.21 13.62 -8.20
N LYS A 302 -21.96 13.75 -9.31
CA LYS A 302 -23.40 13.44 -9.36
C LYS A 302 -23.73 11.98 -9.04
N GLU A 303 -22.93 11.03 -9.54
CA GLU A 303 -23.13 9.61 -9.25
C GLU A 303 -22.82 9.28 -7.78
N VAL A 304 -21.84 9.97 -7.19
CA VAL A 304 -21.55 9.86 -5.76
C VAL A 304 -22.68 10.46 -4.92
N GLU A 305 -23.24 11.60 -5.33
CA GLU A 305 -24.36 12.25 -4.64
C GLU A 305 -25.61 11.36 -4.64
N THR A 306 -26.00 10.84 -5.80
CA THR A 306 -27.14 9.90 -5.92
C THR A 306 -26.95 8.62 -5.09
N ARG A 307 -25.73 8.05 -5.06
CA ARG A 307 -25.43 6.91 -4.17
C ARG A 307 -25.49 7.28 -2.69
N ASN A 308 -25.07 8.48 -2.31
CA ASN A 308 -25.15 8.93 -0.92
C ASN A 308 -26.60 9.13 -0.49
N GLU A 309 -27.44 9.71 -1.34
CA GLU A 309 -28.89 9.83 -1.10
C GLU A 309 -29.55 8.46 -0.92
N GLU A 310 -29.19 7.46 -1.74
CA GLU A 310 -29.71 6.10 -1.60
C GLU A 310 -29.23 5.43 -0.31
N ILE A 311 -27.96 5.64 0.08
CA ILE A 311 -27.42 5.16 1.36
C ILE A 311 -28.16 5.80 2.53
N GLU A 312 -28.47 7.10 2.47
CA GLU A 312 -29.20 7.80 3.52
C GLU A 312 -30.64 7.31 3.62
N SER A 313 -31.34 7.14 2.49
CA SER A 313 -32.67 6.53 2.45
C SER A 313 -32.70 5.11 3.03
N LEU A 314 -31.69 4.30 2.70
CA LEU A 314 -31.56 2.95 3.28
C LEU A 314 -31.31 2.99 4.78
N ARG A 315 -30.53 3.94 5.29
CA ARG A 315 -30.29 4.13 6.72
C ARG A 315 -31.56 4.52 7.46
N GLU A 316 -32.31 5.48 6.93
CA GLU A 316 -33.60 5.91 7.50
C GLU A 316 -34.63 4.74 7.51
N GLY A 317 -34.65 3.94 6.45
CA GLY A 317 -35.50 2.74 6.37
C GLY A 317 -35.13 1.68 7.41
N TRP A 318 -33.83 1.48 7.64
CA TRP A 318 -33.32 0.59 8.69
C TRP A 318 -33.68 1.09 10.09
N GLU A 319 -33.54 2.39 10.37
CA GLU A 319 -33.87 2.98 11.66
C GLU A 319 -35.37 2.87 11.95
N HIS A 320 -36.23 3.09 10.96
CA HIS A 320 -37.67 2.84 11.07
C HIS A 320 -37.99 1.38 11.37
N MET A 321 -37.30 0.44 10.72
CA MET A 321 -37.49 -0.99 10.96
C MET A 321 -37.03 -1.38 12.37
N GLU A 322 -35.92 -0.81 12.84
CA GLU A 322 -35.41 -1.01 14.20
C GLU A 322 -36.37 -0.46 15.24
N GLN A 323 -36.93 0.74 15.03
CA GLN A 323 -37.91 1.34 15.93
C GLN A 323 -39.17 0.47 16.03
N ARG A 324 -39.74 0.02 14.91
CA ARG A 324 -40.89 -0.90 14.92
C ARG A 324 -40.57 -2.21 15.61
N TRP A 325 -39.37 -2.76 15.40
CA TRP A 325 -38.94 -3.96 16.10
C TRP A 325 -38.85 -3.77 17.61
N ARG A 326 -38.32 -2.63 18.07
CA ARG A 326 -38.28 -2.27 19.51
C ARG A 326 -39.69 -2.13 20.09
N GLU A 327 -40.62 -1.54 19.35
CA GLU A 327 -42.03 -1.44 19.75
C GLU A 327 -42.69 -2.82 19.88
N VAL A 328 -42.47 -3.72 18.91
CA VAL A 328 -42.95 -5.12 18.97
C VAL A 328 -42.36 -5.87 20.16
N LEU A 329 -41.06 -5.74 20.42
CA LEU A 329 -40.43 -6.32 21.60
C LEU A 329 -41.01 -5.76 22.91
N GLY A 330 -41.30 -4.46 22.96
CA GLY A 330 -41.98 -3.83 24.08
C GLY A 330 -43.40 -4.39 24.30
N MET A 331 -44.17 -4.57 23.22
CA MET A 331 -45.50 -5.20 23.28
C MET A 331 -45.42 -6.64 23.78
N MET A 332 -44.49 -7.45 23.26
CA MET A 332 -44.29 -8.82 23.69
C MET A 332 -43.87 -8.92 25.16
N GLN A 333 -42.95 -8.07 25.62
CA GLN A 333 -42.58 -8.00 27.04
C GLN A 333 -43.76 -7.59 27.92
N GLY A 334 -44.59 -6.65 27.46
CA GLY A 334 -45.83 -6.26 28.13
C GLY A 334 -46.86 -7.40 28.21
N TRP A 335 -46.96 -8.23 27.18
CA TRP A 335 -47.81 -9.43 27.20
C TRP A 335 -47.27 -10.50 28.14
N VAL A 336 -45.97 -10.78 28.11
CA VAL A 336 -45.32 -11.74 29.01
C VAL A 336 -45.54 -11.31 30.46
N LYS A 337 -45.33 -10.04 30.79
CA LYS A 337 -45.53 -9.52 32.14
C LYS A 337 -46.98 -9.64 32.60
N ARG A 338 -47.95 -9.36 31.71
CA ARG A 338 -49.39 -9.46 32.01
C ARG A 338 -49.89 -10.90 32.15
N MET A 339 -49.37 -11.84 31.36
CA MET A 339 -49.60 -13.28 31.53
C MET A 339 -49.11 -13.79 32.89
N HIS A 340 -47.99 -13.28 33.39
CA HIS A 340 -47.49 -13.65 34.72
C HIS A 340 -48.38 -13.10 35.87
N THR A 341 -49.10 -12.00 35.66
CA THR A 341 -50.05 -11.41 36.64
C THR A 341 -51.49 -11.91 36.51
N GLY A 342 -51.82 -12.71 35.48
CA GLY A 342 -53.13 -13.35 35.33
C GLY A 342 -54.24 -12.49 34.68
N ASP A 343 -53.92 -11.32 34.13
CA ASP A 343 -54.88 -10.46 33.42
C ASP A 343 -55.04 -10.89 31.96
N THR A 344 -56.29 -11.07 31.51
CA THR A 344 -56.60 -11.53 30.14
C THR A 344 -56.41 -10.42 29.10
N ILE A 345 -55.84 -10.79 27.95
CA ILE A 345 -55.46 -9.91 26.84
C ILE A 345 -56.70 -9.23 26.22
N ASN A 346 -56.69 -7.89 26.16
CA ASN A 346 -57.74 -7.10 25.53
C ASN A 346 -57.50 -6.98 24.01
N ILE A 347 -58.55 -7.18 23.20
CA ILE A 347 -58.48 -7.23 21.73
C ILE A 347 -57.98 -5.91 21.11
N ASP A 348 -58.15 -4.79 21.80
CA ASP A 348 -57.67 -3.48 21.35
C ASP A 348 -56.13 -3.36 21.31
N ASP A 349 -55.40 -4.18 22.09
CA ASP A 349 -53.93 -4.18 22.10
C ASP A 349 -53.34 -4.98 20.92
N LEU A 350 -54.04 -6.01 20.43
CA LEU A 350 -53.64 -6.71 19.20
C LEU A 350 -53.79 -5.81 17.96
N ARG A 351 -54.73 -4.86 18.00
CA ARG A 351 -55.02 -3.95 16.88
C ARG A 351 -54.00 -2.82 16.75
N LYS A 352 -53.22 -2.53 17.80
CA LYS A 352 -52.15 -1.51 17.77
C LYS A 352 -50.81 -2.05 17.27
N GLY A 353 -50.67 -3.37 17.14
CA GLY A 353 -49.44 -4.03 16.67
C GLY A 353 -49.46 -4.53 15.23
N MET A 354 -50.58 -4.36 14.51
CA MET A 354 -50.66 -4.40 13.04
C MET A 354 -50.75 -2.99 12.49
#